data_AF-A0A448XB84-F1
#
_entry.id   AF-A0A448XB84-F1
#
_cell.length_a   1.000
_cell.length_b   1.000
_cell.length_c   1.000
_cell.angle_alpha   90.00
_cell.angle_beta   90.00
_cell.angle_gamma   90.00
#
_symmetry.space_group_name_H-M   'P 1'
#
loop_
_entity.id
_entity.type
_entity.pdbx_description
1 polymer ?
#
loop_
_entity_poly.entity_id
_entity_poly.type
_entity_poly.pdbx_seq_one_letter_code
_entity_poly.pdbx_strand_id
1 'polypeptide(L)'
;MDRIRHETYKATLKKIPATRLSRLTEALINYDPVLNEYFFDRHPGVFAQILNYYRTGKLHYPTDVCGPLFEEELEFWGLDANQLYKDALNLAYNILPILISLIT
;
A
#
# COMPACT_ATOMS: atom_id res chain seq x y z
N MET A 1 -4.86 22.38 -12.24
CA MET A 1 -4.20 21.07 -12.07
C MET A 1 -5.29 20.03 -12.19
N ASP A 2 -5.17 19.13 -13.16
CA ASP A 2 -6.18 18.11 -13.39
C ASP A 2 -6.07 17.01 -12.33
N ARG A 3 -7.21 16.55 -11.83
CA ARG A 3 -7.29 15.43 -10.90
C ARG A 3 -6.92 14.14 -11.62
N ILE A 4 -6.01 13.35 -11.03
CA ILE A 4 -5.74 11.97 -11.47
C ILE A 4 -6.71 11.02 -10.75
N ARG A 5 -7.50 10.28 -11.52
CA ARG A 5 -8.45 9.28 -11.00
C ARG A 5 -7.81 7.89 -11.04
N HIS A 6 -8.02 7.13 -9.97
CA HIS A 6 -7.62 5.73 -9.88
C HIS A 6 -8.83 4.87 -9.50
N GLU A 7 -8.95 3.73 -10.15
CA GLU A 7 -10.04 2.78 -9.91
C GLU A 7 -9.49 1.42 -9.48
N THR A 8 -10.20 0.77 -8.55
CA THR A 8 -9.84 -0.55 -8.03
C THR A 8 -11.02 -1.19 -7.34
N TYR A 9 -10.92 -2.48 -7.05
CA TYR A 9 -11.92 -3.23 -6.30
C TYR A 9 -11.77 -3.01 -4.79
N LYS A 10 -12.91 -3.00 -4.06
CA LYS A 10 -12.92 -3.02 -2.58
C LYS A 10 -12.06 -4.18 -2.04
N ALA A 11 -12.11 -5.35 -2.68
CA ALA A 11 -11.29 -6.51 -2.31
C ALA A 11 -9.78 -6.24 -2.43
N THR A 12 -9.33 -5.48 -3.42
CA THR A 12 -7.92 -5.09 -3.55
C THR A 12 -7.45 -4.31 -2.32
N LEU A 13 -8.26 -3.35 -1.86
CA LEU A 13 -7.92 -2.52 -0.70
C LEU A 13 -7.87 -3.31 0.61
N LYS A 14 -8.53 -4.48 0.67
CA LYS A 14 -8.52 -5.37 1.85
C LYS A 14 -7.31 -6.31 1.89
N LYS A 15 -6.54 -6.45 0.81
CA LYS A 15 -5.36 -7.35 0.75
C LYS A 15 -4.27 -6.98 1.74
N ILE A 16 -4.15 -5.69 2.10
CA ILE A 16 -3.20 -5.22 3.10
C ILE A 16 -4.02 -4.59 4.23
N PRO A 17 -4.27 -5.34 5.33
CA PRO A 17 -5.10 -4.87 6.43
C PRO A 17 -4.42 -3.77 7.23
N ALA A 18 -5.19 -3.11 8.10
CA ALA A 18 -4.71 -2.08 9.03
C ALA A 18 -4.07 -0.83 8.39
N THR A 19 -4.27 -0.63 7.08
CA THR A 19 -3.87 0.56 6.32
C THR A 19 -5.00 1.58 6.18
N ARG A 20 -4.71 2.81 5.75
CA ARG A 20 -5.76 3.82 5.48
C ARG A 20 -6.74 3.34 4.42
N LEU A 21 -6.25 2.78 3.32
CA LEU A 21 -7.09 2.31 2.22
C LEU A 21 -7.96 1.11 2.60
N SER A 22 -7.47 0.21 3.46
CA SER A 22 -8.28 -0.91 3.97
C SER A 22 -9.44 -0.46 4.86
N ARG A 23 -9.39 0.77 5.40
CA ARG A 23 -10.40 1.34 6.31
C ARG A 23 -11.36 2.32 5.63
N LEU A 24 -11.33 2.44 4.30
CA LEU A 24 -12.29 3.31 3.61
C LEU A 24 -13.73 2.85 3.84
N THR A 25 -14.57 3.81 4.23
CA THR A 25 -16.03 3.66 4.38
C THR A 25 -16.71 4.92 3.83
N GLU A 26 -18.00 4.83 3.53
CA GLU A 26 -18.78 5.97 3.01
C GLU A 26 -19.05 7.03 4.09
N ALA A 27 -18.74 6.72 5.35
CA ALA A 27 -18.84 7.66 6.49
C ALA A 27 -17.61 8.57 6.64
N LEU A 28 -16.56 8.37 5.85
CA LEU A 28 -15.37 9.22 5.91
C LEU A 28 -15.63 10.59 5.27
N ILE A 29 -15.08 11.63 5.87
CA ILE A 29 -15.24 13.03 5.41
C ILE A 29 -14.77 13.28 3.98
N ASN A 30 -13.88 12.43 3.47
CA ASN A 30 -13.31 12.56 2.14
C ASN A 30 -14.02 11.70 1.09
N TYR A 31 -15.16 11.09 1.43
CA TYR A 31 -16.06 10.43 0.49
C TYR A 31 -17.08 11.42 -0.07
N ASP A 32 -17.18 11.49 -1.39
CA ASP A 32 -18.21 12.23 -2.11
C ASP A 32 -19.32 11.24 -2.53
N PRO A 33 -20.54 11.34 -1.97
CA PRO A 33 -21.65 10.44 -2.31
C PRO A 33 -22.28 10.75 -3.67
N VAL A 34 -22.10 11.95 -4.21
CA VAL A 34 -22.64 12.33 -5.53
C VAL A 34 -21.81 11.70 -6.63
N LEU A 35 -20.49 11.75 -6.48
CA LEU A 35 -19.54 11.19 -7.44
C LEU A 35 -19.14 9.74 -7.10
N ASN A 36 -19.57 9.22 -5.95
CA ASN A 36 -19.24 7.90 -5.41
C ASN A 36 -17.72 7.64 -5.38
N GLU A 37 -16.96 8.57 -4.83
CA GLU A 37 -15.51 8.52 -4.87
C GLU A 37 -14.86 9.10 -3.63
N TYR A 38 -13.59 8.76 -3.41
CA TYR A 38 -12.76 9.39 -2.39
C TYR A 38 -11.85 10.43 -3.03
N PHE A 39 -11.62 11.53 -2.32
CA PHE A 39 -10.61 12.52 -2.69
C PHE A 39 -9.48 12.56 -1.67
N PHE A 40 -8.26 12.69 -2.18
CA PHE A 40 -7.05 12.87 -1.39
C PHE A 40 -6.15 13.87 -2.12
N ASP A 41 -5.85 14.98 -1.45
CA ASP A 41 -4.90 15.98 -1.96
C ASP A 41 -3.47 15.54 -1.64
N ARG A 42 -3.01 14.50 -2.35
CA ARG A 42 -1.72 13.82 -2.15
C ARG A 42 -1.02 13.60 -3.49
N HIS A 43 0.24 13.15 -3.45
CA HIS A 43 1.05 13.00 -4.65
C HIS A 43 0.53 11.88 -5.58
N PRO A 44 0.00 12.18 -6.77
CA PRO A 44 -0.69 11.18 -7.60
C PRO A 44 0.25 10.12 -8.18
N GLY A 45 1.48 10.49 -8.54
CA GLY A 45 2.50 9.54 -9.03
C GLY A 45 2.89 8.48 -8.00
N VAL A 46 3.09 8.88 -6.74
CA VAL A 46 3.35 7.97 -5.62
C VAL A 46 2.14 7.09 -5.35
N PHE A 47 0.92 7.65 -5.36
CA PHE A 47 -0.29 6.86 -5.13
C PHE A 47 -0.45 5.69 -6.11
N ALA A 48 0.01 5.84 -7.35
CA ALA A 48 0.03 4.73 -8.31
C ALA A 48 0.88 3.54 -7.82
N GLN A 49 2.04 3.80 -7.19
CA GLN A 49 2.91 2.76 -6.61
C GLN A 49 2.26 2.13 -5.38
N ILE A 50 1.65 2.96 -4.52
CA ILE A 50 0.89 2.50 -3.35
C ILE A 50 -0.22 1.55 -3.78
N LEU A 51 -1.05 1.94 -4.76
CA LEU A 51 -2.15 1.11 -5.23
C LEU A 51 -1.67 -0.18 -5.92
N ASN A 52 -0.55 -0.11 -6.66
CA ASN A 52 0.07 -1.30 -7.24
C ASN A 52 0.58 -2.26 -6.16
N TYR A 53 1.04 -1.77 -5.01
CA TYR A 53 1.43 -2.63 -3.90
C TYR A 53 0.25 -3.49 -3.40
N TYR A 54 -0.96 -2.94 -3.28
CA TYR A 54 -2.16 -3.75 -2.96
C TYR A 54 -2.49 -4.78 -4.04
N ARG A 55 -2.18 -4.50 -5.31
CA ARG A 55 -2.47 -5.42 -6.42
C ARG A 55 -1.51 -6.61 -6.43
N THR A 56 -0.22 -6.34 -6.27
CA THR A 56 0.87 -7.30 -6.53
C THR A 56 1.54 -7.87 -5.28
N GLY A 57 1.40 -7.21 -4.13
CA GLY A 57 2.17 -7.52 -2.92
C GLY A 57 3.65 -7.16 -3.02
N LYS A 58 4.06 -6.36 -4.02
CA LYS A 58 5.45 -5.88 -4.18
C LYS A 58 5.49 -4.35 -4.22
N LEU A 59 6.21 -3.74 -3.27
CA LEU A 59 6.37 -2.30 -3.20
C LEU A 59 7.52 -1.87 -4.11
N HIS A 60 7.22 -1.04 -5.11
CA HIS A 60 8.20 -0.49 -6.03
C HIS A 60 8.54 0.94 -5.64
N TYR A 61 9.82 1.24 -5.51
CA TYR A 61 10.31 2.60 -5.26
C TYR A 61 10.38 3.37 -6.58
N PRO A 62 9.69 4.52 -6.70
CA PRO A 62 9.80 5.39 -7.87
C PRO A 62 11.21 5.97 -8.02
N THR A 63 11.71 6.06 -9.25
CA THR A 63 13.06 6.60 -9.54
C THR A 63 13.07 8.12 -9.70
N ASP A 64 11.90 8.72 -9.88
CA ASP A 64 11.66 10.15 -10.13
C ASP A 64 11.19 10.91 -8.89
N VAL A 65 11.07 10.24 -7.75
CA VAL A 65 10.64 10.82 -6.46
C VAL A 65 11.73 10.56 -5.43
N CYS A 66 12.05 11.56 -4.60
CA CYS A 66 13.04 11.38 -3.56
C CYS A 66 12.53 10.46 -2.43
N GLY A 67 13.45 9.75 -1.78
CA GLY A 67 13.15 8.83 -0.68
C GLY A 67 12.26 9.43 0.42
N PRO A 68 12.60 10.62 0.97
CA PRO A 68 11.80 11.22 2.03
C PRO A 68 10.33 11.48 1.66
N LEU A 69 10.06 12.00 0.45
CA LEU A 69 8.70 12.22 -0.02
C LEU A 69 7.92 10.90 -0.16
N PHE A 70 8.59 9.84 -0.63
CA PHE A 70 7.96 8.53 -0.72
C PHE A 70 7.67 7.93 0.67
N GLU A 71 8.56 8.13 1.65
CA GLU A 71 8.37 7.71 3.03
C GLU A 71 7.20 8.45 3.71
N GLU A 72 7.08 9.76 3.51
CA GLU A 72 5.93 10.54 3.98
C GLU A 72 4.59 10.04 3.41
N GLU A 73 4.58 9.65 2.13
CA GLU A 73 3.40 9.05 1.51
C GLU A 73 3.11 7.66 2.09
N LEU A 74 4.11 6.80 2.26
CA LEU A 74 3.94 5.49 2.89
C LEU A 74 3.35 5.61 4.30
N GLU A 75 3.87 6.52 5.11
CA GLU A 75 3.34 6.83 6.44
C GLU A 75 1.90 7.31 6.35
N PHE A 76 1.60 8.25 5.45
CA PHE A 76 0.23 8.73 5.24
C PHE A 76 -0.72 7.58 4.92
N TRP A 77 -0.34 6.65 4.04
CA TRP A 77 -1.17 5.49 3.66
C TRP A 77 -1.20 4.38 4.71
N GLY A 78 -0.40 4.49 5.77
CA GLY A 78 -0.30 3.52 6.86
C GLY A 78 0.45 2.26 6.44
N LEU A 79 1.44 2.41 5.55
CA LEU A 79 2.33 1.35 5.07
C LEU A 79 3.70 1.55 5.74
N ASP A 80 3.85 1.05 6.97
CA ASP A 80 5.14 1.11 7.67
C ASP A 80 6.16 0.23 6.93
N ALA A 81 7.18 0.85 6.34
CA ALA A 81 8.27 0.14 5.68
C ALA A 81 8.92 -0.89 6.61
N ASN A 82 9.00 -0.62 7.92
CA ASN A 82 9.56 -1.57 8.89
C ASN A 82 8.68 -2.81 9.06
N GLN A 83 7.36 -2.69 8.94
CA GLN A 83 6.47 -3.85 8.96
C GLN A 83 6.67 -4.71 7.71
N LEU A 84 6.91 -4.10 6.55
CA LEU A 84 7.21 -4.81 5.31
C LEU A 84 8.50 -5.61 5.39
N TYR A 85 9.56 -5.00 5.94
CA TYR A 85 10.82 -5.70 6.19
C TYR A 85 10.66 -6.82 7.22
N LYS A 86 9.88 -6.60 8.29
CA LYS A 86 9.58 -7.63 9.29
C LYS A 86 8.78 -8.79 8.70
N ASP A 87 7.80 -8.53 7.84
CA ASP A 87 7.00 -9.58 7.20
C ASP A 87 7.84 -10.40 6.22
N ALA A 88 8.71 -9.74 5.44
CA ALA A 88 9.66 -10.41 4.54
C ALA A 88 10.70 -11.24 5.32
N LEU A 89 11.22 -10.71 6.43
CA LEU A 89 12.16 -11.43 7.31
C LEU A 89 11.46 -12.59 8.00
N ASN A 90 10.25 -12.40 8.55
CA ASN A 90 9.48 -13.46 9.18
C ASN A 90 9.19 -14.60 8.21
N LEU A 91 8.90 -14.30 6.94
CA LEU A 91 8.77 -15.32 5.91
C LEU A 91 10.09 -16.06 5.68
N ALA A 92 11.22 -15.35 5.58
CA ALA A 92 12.54 -15.95 5.43
C ALA A 92 12.92 -16.85 6.64
N TYR A 93 12.69 -16.38 7.86
CA TYR A 93 12.96 -17.12 9.10
C TYR A 93 12.04 -18.33 9.30
N ASN A 94 10.80 -18.30 8.81
CA ASN A 94 9.88 -19.43 8.90
C ASN A 94 10.09 -20.48 7.79
N ILE A 95 10.71 -20.12 6.66
CA ILE A 95 11.01 -21.04 5.56
C ILE A 95 12.39 -21.69 5.73
N LEU A 96 13.36 -20.99 6.32
CA LEU A 96 14.73 -21.50 6.53
C LEU A 96 14.79 -22.86 7.26
N PRO A 97 14.01 -23.12 8.33
CA PRO A 97 14.00 -24.42 9.00
C PRO A 97 13.43 -25.54 8.13
N ILE A 98 12.44 -25.24 7.30
CA ILE A 98 11.79 -26.19 6.40
C ILE A 98 12.75 -26.62 5.29
N LEU A 99 13.52 -25.67 4.75
CA LEU A 99 14.55 -25.97 3.77
C LEU A 99 15.64 -26.85 4.37
N ILE A 100 16.14 -26.56 5.58
CA ILE A 100 17.15 -27.38 6.26
C ILE A 100 16.66 -28.82 6.45
N SER A 101 15.40 -29.03 6.84
CA SER A 101 14.83 -30.37 7.01
C SER A 101 14.64 -31.18 5.72
N LEU A 102 14.68 -30.54 4.55
CA LEU A 102 14.55 -31.21 3.25
C LEU A 102 15.90 -31.61 2.65
N ILE A 103 17.02 -31.17 3.23
CA ILE A 103 18.39 -31.45 2.75
C ILE A 103 19.22 -32.30 3.72
N THR A 104 18.64 -32.70 4.86
CA THR A 104 19.19 -33.68 5.82
C THR A 104 18.34 -34.94 5.83
#